data_AF-A0A961RWV8-F1
#
_entry.id   AF-A0A961RWV8-F1
#
_cell.length_a   1.000
_cell.length_b   1.000
_cell.length_c   1.000
_cell.angle_alpha   90.00
_cell.angle_beta   90.00
_cell.angle_gamma   90.00
#
_symmetry.space_group_name_H-M   'P 1'
#
loop_
_entity.id
_entity.type
_entity.pdbx_description
1 polymer ?
#
loop_
_entity_poly.entity_id
_entity_poly.type
_entity_poly.pdbx_seq_one_letter_code
_entity_poly.pdbx_strand_id
1 'polypeptide(L)'
;RSSFAGFLIGLPVSALLFGQPDIHAAIGLAWLLASGGKIINIVVDGARSMSVLVRLALATALAAICFWHYGLPEFAFAVPQLRADWLVDAVAAITLLFGLISLALPGTALSIMRMAPVDVGSVGEVRGALAGFYLATGAVVLGGGSVLMALALGVCWIMTGFGRMIAMLSDRANNVFNWLSLLFELGLGGLVVGVVLGFIA
;
A
#
# COMPACT_ATOMS: atom_id res chain seq x y z
N ARG A 1 -9.15 7.44 -11.33
CA ARG A 1 -9.53 7.13 -9.92
C ARG A 1 -9.24 5.67 -9.52
N SER A 2 -8.83 4.78 -10.43
CA SER A 2 -8.75 3.33 -10.16
C SER A 2 -7.40 2.78 -9.69
N SER A 3 -6.26 3.49 -9.87
CA SER A 3 -4.94 2.91 -9.58
C SER A 3 -4.82 2.36 -8.16
N PHE A 4 -5.21 3.14 -7.16
CA PHE A 4 -4.86 2.83 -5.78
C PHE A 4 -5.82 1.86 -5.08
N ALA A 5 -7.03 1.69 -5.63
CA ALA A 5 -7.93 0.64 -5.19
C ALA A 5 -7.28 -0.75 -5.38
N GLY A 6 -6.44 -0.91 -6.41
CA GLY A 6 -5.71 -2.14 -6.64
C GLY A 6 -4.81 -2.54 -5.47
N PHE A 7 -4.10 -1.59 -4.85
CA PHE A 7 -3.24 -1.87 -3.69
C PHE A 7 -4.07 -2.25 -2.45
N LEU A 8 -5.17 -1.52 -2.20
CA LEU A 8 -6.10 -1.80 -1.10
C LEU A 8 -6.83 -3.15 -1.25
N ILE A 9 -6.98 -3.64 -2.48
CA ILE A 9 -7.57 -4.95 -2.78
C ILE A 9 -6.51 -6.05 -2.77
N GLY A 10 -5.32 -5.79 -3.31
CA GLY A 10 -4.27 -6.77 -3.49
C GLY A 10 -3.80 -7.41 -2.18
N LEU A 11 -3.66 -6.61 -1.12
CA LEU A 11 -3.19 -7.12 0.17
C LEU A 11 -4.23 -8.04 0.84
N PRO A 12 -5.53 -7.65 0.97
CA PRO A 12 -6.58 -8.57 1.43
C PRO A 12 -6.76 -9.82 0.55
N VAL A 13 -6.70 -9.67 -0.78
CA VAL A 13 -6.78 -10.83 -1.69
C VAL A 13 -5.62 -11.79 -1.42
N SER A 14 -4.41 -11.26 -1.24
CA SER A 14 -3.23 -12.08 -0.91
C SER A 14 -3.38 -12.79 0.44
N ALA A 15 -3.96 -12.13 1.44
CA ALA A 15 -4.25 -12.76 2.73
C ALA A 15 -5.23 -13.94 2.59
N LEU A 16 -6.29 -13.78 1.79
CA LEU A 16 -7.26 -14.83 1.52
C LEU A 16 -6.65 -16.00 0.71
N LEU A 17 -5.79 -15.70 -0.25
CA LEU A 17 -5.18 -16.71 -1.12
C LEU A 17 -4.08 -17.51 -0.42
N PHE A 18 -3.22 -16.84 0.37
CA PHE A 18 -2.03 -17.47 0.93
C PHE A 18 -2.20 -17.90 2.39
N GLY A 19 -3.16 -17.33 3.12
CA GLY A 19 -3.45 -17.73 4.50
C GLY A 19 -2.31 -17.50 5.49
N GLN A 20 -1.29 -16.70 5.14
CA GLN A 20 -0.09 -16.52 5.95
C GLN A 20 -0.31 -15.50 7.09
N PRO A 21 0.16 -15.78 8.32
CA PRO A 21 0.06 -14.86 9.44
C PRO A 21 0.67 -13.49 9.14
N ASP A 22 1.83 -13.43 8.47
CA ASP A 22 2.54 -12.20 8.15
C ASP A 22 1.70 -11.21 7.33
N ILE A 23 0.90 -11.74 6.39
CA ILE A 23 0.06 -10.90 5.51
C ILE A 23 -1.12 -10.35 6.31
N HIS A 24 -1.70 -11.15 7.21
CA HIS A 24 -2.77 -10.69 8.10
C HIS A 24 -2.26 -9.67 9.11
N ALA A 25 -1.06 -9.87 9.64
CA ALA A 25 -0.36 -8.91 10.49
C ALA A 25 -0.06 -7.61 9.73
N ALA A 26 0.33 -7.69 8.45
CA ALA A 26 0.52 -6.53 7.59
C ALA A 26 -0.79 -5.76 7.35
N ILE A 27 -1.93 -6.44 7.19
CA ILE A 27 -3.26 -5.79 7.13
C ILE A 27 -3.60 -5.10 8.45
N GLY A 28 -3.34 -5.76 9.58
CA GLY A 28 -3.53 -5.15 10.91
C GLY A 28 -2.69 -3.88 11.07
N LEU A 29 -1.41 -3.95 10.69
CA LEU A 29 -0.50 -2.80 10.70
C LEU A 29 -0.95 -1.70 9.73
N ALA A 30 -1.47 -2.06 8.55
CA ALA A 30 -2.00 -1.11 7.58
C ALA A 30 -3.16 -0.31 8.17
N TRP A 31 -4.10 -0.99 8.83
CA TRP A 31 -5.23 -0.34 9.50
C TRP A 31 -4.80 0.49 10.71
N LEU A 32 -3.79 0.05 11.47
CA LEU A 32 -3.23 0.82 12.58
C LEU A 32 -2.61 2.13 12.07
N LEU A 33 -1.75 2.06 11.05
CA LEU A 33 -1.13 3.23 10.45
C LEU A 33 -2.17 4.15 9.79
N ALA A 34 -3.20 3.57 9.17
CA ALA A 34 -4.32 4.34 8.62
C ALA A 34 -5.12 5.08 9.70
N SER A 35 -5.27 4.47 10.89
CA SER A 35 -5.85 5.14 12.06
C SER A 35 -4.96 6.31 12.50
N GLY A 36 -3.65 6.11 12.62
CA GLY A 36 -2.68 7.16 12.92
C GLY A 36 -2.73 8.33 11.95
N GLY A 37 -2.77 8.06 10.64
CA GLY A 37 -2.90 9.09 9.61
C GLY A 37 -4.18 9.92 9.72
N LYS A 38 -5.30 9.29 10.12
CA LYS A 38 -6.57 10.00 10.37
C LYS A 38 -6.51 10.85 11.63
N ILE A 39 -5.85 10.39 12.69
CA ILE A 39 -5.61 11.19 13.90
C ILE A 39 -4.83 12.46 13.54
N ILE A 40 -3.76 12.32 12.75
CA ILE A 40 -2.98 13.47 12.26
C ILE A 40 -3.88 14.42 11.45
N ASN A 41 -4.75 13.89 10.58
CA ASN A 41 -5.69 14.73 9.82
C ASN A 41 -6.67 15.51 10.71
N ILE A 42 -7.17 14.90 11.79
CA ILE A 42 -8.07 15.58 12.75
C ILE A 42 -7.33 16.67 13.52
N VAL A 43 -6.09 16.39 13.94
CA VAL A 43 -5.29 17.28 14.79
C VAL A 43 -4.72 18.45 14.00
N VAL A 44 -4.14 18.18 12.82
CA VAL A 44 -3.43 19.18 12.01
C VAL A 44 -4.41 19.98 11.15
N ASP A 45 -5.31 19.28 10.45
CA ASP A 45 -6.18 19.93 9.45
C ASP A 45 -7.60 20.22 10.00
N GLY A 46 -7.85 19.93 11.29
CA GLY A 46 -9.12 20.23 11.96
C GLY A 46 -10.33 19.45 11.43
N ALA A 47 -10.09 18.37 10.68
CA ALA A 47 -11.12 17.62 9.95
C ALA A 47 -11.99 16.77 10.88
N ARG A 48 -12.93 17.39 11.61
CA ARG A 48 -13.81 16.74 12.61
C ARG A 48 -15.17 16.30 12.05
N SER A 49 -15.24 15.88 10.79
CA SER A 49 -16.50 15.39 10.24
C SER A 49 -16.87 14.01 10.80
N MET A 50 -18.16 13.73 10.93
CA MET A 50 -18.67 12.45 11.44
C MET A 50 -18.12 11.26 10.61
N SER A 51 -18.01 11.44 9.29
CA SER A 51 -17.42 10.46 8.38
C SER A 51 -15.97 10.10 8.74
N VAL A 52 -15.13 11.09 9.07
CA VAL A 52 -13.73 10.87 9.46
C VAL A 52 -13.66 10.08 10.78
N LEU A 53 -14.50 10.42 11.75
CA LEU A 53 -14.57 9.73 13.03
C LEU A 53 -15.01 8.26 12.89
N VAL A 54 -16.03 7.98 12.07
CA VAL A 54 -16.46 6.59 11.79
C VAL A 54 -15.34 5.80 11.13
N ARG A 55 -14.65 6.37 10.15
CA ARG A 55 -13.55 5.69 9.46
C ARG A 55 -12.33 5.50 10.36
N LEU A 56 -12.12 6.37 11.35
CA LEU A 56 -11.09 6.21 12.37
C LEU A 56 -11.44 5.05 13.31
N ALA A 57 -12.67 5.02 13.82
CA ALA A 57 -13.16 3.95 14.68
C ALA A 57 -13.08 2.60 13.96
N LEU A 58 -13.53 2.54 12.70
CA LEU A 58 -13.47 1.33 11.89
C LEU A 58 -12.03 0.86 11.67
N ALA A 59 -11.10 1.74 11.28
CA ALA A 59 -9.70 1.38 11.09
C ALA A 59 -9.08 0.84 12.39
N THR A 60 -9.39 1.48 13.52
CA THR A 60 -8.88 1.04 14.83
C THR A 60 -9.47 -0.32 15.23
N ALA A 61 -10.76 -0.54 15.00
CA ALA A 61 -11.41 -1.82 15.28
C ALA A 61 -10.86 -2.94 14.40
N LEU A 62 -10.66 -2.70 13.10
CA LEU A 62 -10.07 -3.68 12.18
C LEU A 62 -8.63 -4.03 12.56
N ALA A 63 -7.81 -3.02 12.92
CA ALA A 63 -6.46 -3.27 13.41
C ALA A 63 -6.48 -4.14 14.68
N ALA A 64 -7.33 -3.81 15.64
CA ALA A 64 -7.47 -4.56 16.89
C ALA A 64 -7.92 -6.01 16.64
N ILE A 65 -8.89 -6.23 15.76
CA ILE A 65 -9.36 -7.58 15.40
C ILE A 65 -8.23 -8.39 14.75
N CYS A 66 -7.48 -7.80 13.82
CA CYS A 66 -6.34 -8.48 13.19
C CYS A 66 -5.27 -8.85 14.22
N PHE A 67 -4.86 -7.92 15.08
CA PHE A 67 -3.83 -8.22 16.09
C PHE A 67 -4.30 -9.19 17.17
N TRP A 68 -5.59 -9.20 17.50
CA TRP A 68 -6.15 -10.20 18.42
C TRP A 68 -6.01 -11.63 17.89
N HIS A 69 -6.18 -11.82 16.57
CA HIS A 69 -6.14 -13.14 15.96
C HIS A 69 -4.75 -13.57 15.50
N TYR A 70 -3.94 -12.64 15.01
CA TYR A 70 -2.68 -12.94 14.31
C TYR A 70 -1.44 -12.40 15.02
N GLY A 71 -1.60 -11.60 16.08
CA GLY A 71 -0.48 -10.96 16.76
C GLY A 71 0.15 -9.82 15.95
N LEU A 72 1.23 -9.26 16.50
CA LEU A 72 2.04 -8.25 15.81
C LEU A 72 3.01 -8.93 14.82
N PRO A 73 3.37 -8.26 13.71
CA PRO A 73 4.39 -8.78 12.82
C PRO A 73 5.73 -8.87 13.56
N GLU A 74 6.39 -10.02 13.42
CA GLU A 74 7.75 -10.21 13.93
C GLU A 74 8.74 -9.60 12.94
N PHE A 75 9.57 -8.68 13.41
CA PHE A 75 10.59 -8.04 12.60
C PHE A 75 11.94 -8.73 12.80
N ALA A 76 12.43 -9.37 11.75
CA ALA A 76 13.70 -10.06 11.70
C ALA A 76 14.54 -9.52 10.53
N PHE A 77 15.13 -8.34 10.75
CA PHE A 77 15.95 -7.68 9.74
C PHE A 77 17.13 -8.56 9.35
N ALA A 78 17.13 -9.02 8.10
CA ALA A 78 18.21 -9.78 7.49
C ALA A 78 18.84 -8.95 6.37
N VAL A 79 20.17 -8.94 6.29
CA VAL A 79 20.85 -8.32 5.16
C VAL A 79 20.73 -9.26 3.96
N PRO A 80 20.20 -8.81 2.82
CA PRO A 80 20.05 -9.66 1.63
C PRO A 80 21.40 -10.17 1.13
N GLN A 81 21.47 -11.46 0.81
CA GLN A 81 22.70 -12.08 0.31
C GLN A 81 22.72 -12.24 -1.21
N LEU A 82 21.55 -12.42 -1.84
CA LEU A 82 21.42 -12.55 -3.29
C LEU A 82 21.04 -11.21 -3.94
N ARG A 83 21.49 -10.99 -5.17
CA ARG A 83 21.12 -9.79 -5.96
C ARG A 83 19.62 -9.69 -6.19
N ALA A 84 18.94 -10.82 -6.38
CA ALA A 84 17.50 -10.86 -6.56
C ALA A 84 16.75 -10.33 -5.33
N ASP A 85 17.20 -10.66 -4.12
CA ASP A 85 16.59 -10.19 -2.87
C ASP A 85 16.68 -8.66 -2.74
N TRP A 86 17.79 -8.06 -3.17
CA TRP A 86 17.94 -6.60 -3.23
C TRP A 86 16.91 -5.91 -4.13
N LEU A 87 16.41 -6.59 -5.17
CA LEU A 87 15.35 -6.03 -6.02
C LEU A 87 14.02 -5.99 -5.29
N VAL A 88 13.68 -7.04 -4.54
CA VAL A 88 12.45 -7.09 -3.73
C VAL A 88 12.50 -6.00 -2.66
N ASP A 89 13.63 -5.85 -1.97
CA ASP A 89 13.84 -4.80 -0.99
C ASP A 89 13.77 -3.40 -1.60
N ALA A 90 14.32 -3.20 -2.80
CA ALA A 90 14.20 -1.93 -3.51
C ALA A 90 12.73 -1.58 -3.81
N VAL A 91 11.94 -2.55 -4.27
CA VAL A 91 10.50 -2.35 -4.51
C VAL A 91 9.76 -2.07 -3.20
N ALA A 92 10.09 -2.78 -2.12
CA ALA A 92 9.52 -2.55 -0.80
C ALA A 92 9.89 -1.16 -0.25
N ALA A 93 11.13 -0.70 -0.44
CA ALA A 93 11.59 0.64 -0.08
C ALA A 93 10.89 1.74 -0.89
N ILE A 94 10.71 1.56 -2.19
CA ILE A 94 9.91 2.48 -3.03
C ILE A 94 8.47 2.55 -2.51
N THR A 95 7.88 1.40 -2.17
CA THR A 95 6.52 1.30 -1.63
C THR A 95 6.40 2.02 -0.28
N LEU A 96 7.36 1.79 0.61
CA LEU A 96 7.46 2.49 1.90
C LEU A 96 7.57 4.00 1.69
N LEU A 97 8.40 4.45 0.75
CA LEU A 97 8.59 5.86 0.43
C LEU A 97 7.29 6.51 -0.07
N PHE A 98 6.52 5.84 -0.94
CA PHE A 98 5.19 6.32 -1.34
C PHE A 98 4.25 6.46 -0.14
N GLY A 99 4.31 5.52 0.81
CA GLY A 99 3.57 5.61 2.07
C GLY A 99 3.98 6.82 2.91
N LEU A 100 5.28 7.07 3.06
CA LEU A 100 5.81 8.22 3.80
C LEU A 100 5.41 9.55 3.15
N ILE A 101 5.51 9.66 1.83
CA ILE A 101 5.06 10.84 1.08
C ILE A 101 3.55 11.04 1.27
N SER A 102 2.75 9.98 1.23
CA SER A 102 1.30 10.04 1.42
C SER A 102 0.92 10.49 2.84
N LEU A 103 1.70 10.08 3.85
CA LEU A 103 1.49 10.46 5.25
C LEU A 103 1.90 11.92 5.51
N ALA A 104 3.13 12.29 5.14
CA ALA A 104 3.74 13.57 5.48
C ALA A 104 3.33 14.70 4.54
N LEU A 105 3.24 14.41 3.23
CA LEU A 105 3.02 15.39 2.16
C LEU A 105 1.87 14.94 1.24
N PRO A 106 0.64 14.80 1.74
CA PRO A 106 -0.49 14.29 0.95
C PRO A 106 -0.81 15.14 -0.28
N GLY A 107 -0.53 16.45 -0.25
CA GLY A 107 -0.66 17.33 -1.41
C GLY A 107 0.32 16.96 -2.55
N THR A 108 1.56 16.60 -2.20
CA THR A 108 2.55 16.10 -3.16
C THR A 108 2.11 14.75 -3.72
N ALA A 109 1.61 13.84 -2.86
CA ALA A 109 1.06 12.57 -3.31
C ALA A 109 -0.10 12.79 -4.31
N LEU A 110 -1.05 13.67 -4.00
CA LEU A 110 -2.14 14.06 -4.90
C LEU A 110 -1.62 14.66 -6.21
N SER A 111 -0.60 15.51 -6.17
CA SER A 111 0.02 16.11 -7.35
C SER A 111 0.71 15.07 -8.25
N ILE A 112 1.45 14.13 -7.67
CA ILE A 112 2.03 12.98 -8.40
C ILE A 112 0.93 12.19 -9.09
N MET A 113 -0.21 12.02 -8.41
CA MET A 113 -1.39 11.36 -8.94
C MET A 113 -2.20 12.22 -9.93
N ARG A 114 -1.79 13.48 -10.17
CA ARG A 114 -2.52 14.49 -10.96
C ARG A 114 -3.97 14.69 -10.51
N MET A 115 -4.20 14.56 -9.21
CA MET A 115 -5.49 14.80 -8.56
C MET A 115 -5.43 16.13 -7.81
N ALA A 116 -6.52 16.91 -7.88
CA ALA A 116 -6.71 18.06 -7.02
C ALA A 116 -7.43 17.62 -5.73
N PRO A 117 -7.00 18.10 -4.55
CA PRO A 117 -7.78 17.90 -3.34
C PRO A 117 -9.15 18.57 -3.52
N VAL A 118 -10.22 17.82 -3.24
CA VAL A 118 -11.59 18.34 -3.34
C VAL A 118 -12.01 18.97 -2.01
N ASP A 119 -11.62 18.33 -0.91
CA ASP A 119 -11.95 18.73 0.45
C ASP A 119 -10.88 18.22 1.43
N VAL A 120 -10.93 18.69 2.69
CA VAL A 120 -10.03 18.24 3.76
C VAL A 120 -10.17 16.73 4.04
N GLY A 121 -11.34 16.15 3.75
CA GLY A 121 -11.56 14.70 3.83
C GLY A 121 -10.72 13.91 2.82
N SER A 122 -10.60 14.40 1.58
CA SER A 122 -9.78 13.74 0.54
C SER A 122 -8.29 13.67 0.91
N VAL A 123 -7.76 14.71 1.56
CA VAL A 123 -6.39 14.72 2.11
C VAL A 123 -6.25 13.69 3.23
N GLY A 124 -7.27 13.56 4.08
CA GLY A 124 -7.35 12.57 5.14
C GLY A 124 -7.33 11.11 4.66
N GLU A 125 -7.91 10.81 3.50
CA GLU A 125 -7.88 9.45 2.93
C GLU A 125 -6.50 9.08 2.40
N VAL A 126 -5.79 10.03 1.79
CA VAL A 126 -4.41 9.86 1.36
C VAL A 126 -3.50 9.66 2.57
N ARG A 127 -3.64 10.51 3.59
CA ARG A 127 -2.85 10.42 4.82
C ARG A 127 -3.19 9.19 5.66
N GLY A 128 -4.44 8.73 5.62
CA GLY A 128 -4.94 7.59 6.35
C GLY A 128 -4.74 6.28 5.60
N ALA A 129 -5.80 5.83 4.91
CA ALA A 129 -5.85 4.50 4.31
C ALA A 129 -4.73 4.27 3.30
N LEU A 130 -4.46 5.22 2.41
CA LEU A 130 -3.46 5.04 1.37
C LEU A 130 -2.04 4.92 1.95
N ALA A 131 -1.66 5.88 2.81
CA ALA A 131 -0.37 5.85 3.48
C ALA A 131 -0.19 4.59 4.34
N GLY A 132 -1.22 4.22 5.12
CA GLY A 132 -1.15 3.08 6.03
C GLY A 132 -0.86 1.77 5.31
N PHE A 133 -1.54 1.49 4.19
CA PHE A 133 -1.31 0.27 3.41
C PHE A 133 0.07 0.26 2.76
N TYR A 134 0.50 1.36 2.15
CA TYR A 134 1.85 1.43 1.57
C TYR A 134 2.95 1.27 2.61
N LEU A 135 2.83 1.96 3.75
CA LEU A 135 3.80 1.87 4.83
C LEU A 135 3.85 0.47 5.43
N ALA A 136 2.70 -0.13 5.73
CA ALA A 136 2.67 -1.45 6.36
C ALA A 136 3.23 -2.53 5.44
N THR A 137 2.80 -2.58 4.17
CA THR A 137 3.30 -3.59 3.23
C THR A 137 4.80 -3.43 3.00
N GLY A 138 5.29 -2.21 2.77
CA GLY A 138 6.73 -1.96 2.59
C GLY A 138 7.54 -2.28 3.84
N ALA A 139 7.06 -1.90 5.02
CA ALA A 139 7.75 -2.12 6.29
C ALA A 139 7.84 -3.61 6.66
N VAL A 140 6.76 -4.38 6.44
CA VAL A 140 6.77 -5.81 6.75
C VAL A 140 7.67 -6.58 5.79
N VAL A 141 7.68 -6.24 4.48
CA VAL A 141 8.61 -6.89 3.53
C VAL A 141 10.07 -6.57 3.90
N LEU A 142 10.42 -5.29 4.08
CA LEU A 142 11.77 -4.88 4.50
C LEU A 142 12.17 -5.41 5.88
N GLY A 143 11.19 -5.65 6.73
CA GLY A 143 11.36 -6.11 8.09
C GLY A 143 11.63 -7.61 8.23
N GLY A 144 11.89 -8.31 7.12
CA GLY A 144 12.08 -9.76 7.11
C GLY A 144 10.81 -10.55 6.83
N GLY A 145 9.88 -9.98 6.04
CA GLY A 145 8.65 -10.66 5.66
C GLY A 145 8.92 -11.95 4.87
N SER A 146 8.02 -12.93 4.99
CA SER A 146 8.13 -14.18 4.24
C SER A 146 8.07 -13.99 2.72
N VAL A 147 8.51 -15.00 1.98
CA VAL A 147 8.43 -15.04 0.51
C VAL A 147 7.01 -14.79 0.00
N LEU A 148 5.99 -15.27 0.70
CA LEU A 148 4.58 -15.03 0.33
C LEU A 148 4.13 -13.60 0.64
N MET A 149 4.72 -12.94 1.63
CA MET A 149 4.50 -11.51 1.86
C MET A 149 5.18 -10.65 0.77
N ALA A 150 6.37 -11.02 0.31
CA ALA A 150 6.96 -10.43 -0.88
C ALA A 150 6.06 -10.64 -2.12
N LEU A 151 5.54 -11.86 -2.32
CA LEU A 151 4.59 -12.11 -3.40
C LEU A 151 3.32 -11.24 -3.28
N ALA A 152 2.81 -11.05 -2.05
CA ALA A 152 1.68 -10.16 -1.79
C ALA A 152 1.98 -8.71 -2.22
N LEU A 153 3.18 -8.20 -1.96
CA LEU A 153 3.62 -6.89 -2.48
C LEU A 153 3.56 -6.85 -4.02
N GLY A 154 4.02 -7.90 -4.69
CA GLY A 154 3.91 -8.04 -6.14
C GLY A 154 2.46 -8.00 -6.63
N VAL A 155 1.57 -8.75 -5.97
CA VAL A 155 0.13 -8.76 -6.26
C VAL A 155 -0.50 -7.37 -6.07
N CYS A 156 -0.14 -6.64 -5.01
CA CYS A 156 -0.62 -5.29 -4.78
C CYS A 156 -0.30 -4.33 -5.94
N TRP A 157 0.94 -4.37 -6.44
CA TRP A 157 1.36 -3.55 -7.59
C TRP A 157 0.72 -3.99 -8.90
N ILE A 158 0.58 -5.30 -9.15
CA ILE A 158 -0.13 -5.82 -10.32
C ILE A 158 -1.59 -5.40 -10.30
N MET A 159 -2.27 -5.52 -9.16
CA MET A 159 -3.66 -5.09 -9.02
C MET A 159 -3.81 -3.58 -9.19
N THR A 160 -2.80 -2.80 -8.78
CA THR A 160 -2.75 -1.35 -9.01
C THR A 160 -2.67 -1.04 -10.52
N GLY A 161 -1.76 -1.69 -11.23
CA GLY A 161 -1.64 -1.58 -12.69
C GLY A 161 -2.89 -2.05 -13.42
N PHE A 162 -3.49 -3.17 -13.00
CA PHE A 162 -4.74 -3.67 -13.55
C PHE A 162 -5.89 -2.67 -13.36
N GLY A 163 -6.01 -2.11 -12.16
CA GLY A 163 -6.95 -1.02 -11.88
C GLY A 163 -6.75 0.15 -12.83
N ARG A 164 -5.50 0.61 -13.02
CA ARG A 164 -5.17 1.70 -13.95
C ARG A 164 -5.58 1.38 -15.38
N MET A 165 -5.29 0.16 -15.86
CA MET A 165 -5.65 -0.28 -17.20
C MET A 165 -7.16 -0.16 -17.43
N ILE A 166 -7.99 -0.59 -16.46
CA ILE A 166 -9.44 -0.44 -16.54
C ILE A 166 -9.84 1.04 -16.65
N ALA A 167 -9.25 1.95 -15.86
CA ALA A 167 -9.58 3.37 -15.96
C ALA A 167 -9.10 4.00 -17.28
N MET A 168 -7.95 3.61 -17.81
CA MET A 168 -7.48 4.10 -19.11
C MET A 168 -8.46 3.73 -20.23
N LEU A 169 -8.97 2.50 -20.21
CA LEU A 169 -9.97 2.01 -21.15
C LEU A 169 -11.33 2.71 -20.98
N SER A 170 -11.77 2.91 -19.74
CA SER A 170 -13.05 3.55 -19.43
C SER A 170 -13.06 5.05 -19.73
N ASP A 171 -12.03 5.76 -19.27
CA ASP A 171 -11.96 7.22 -19.32
C ASP A 171 -11.35 7.73 -20.64
N ARG A 172 -10.98 6.81 -21.55
CA ARG A 172 -10.23 7.08 -22.80
C ARG A 172 -8.97 7.92 -22.59
N ALA A 173 -8.39 7.88 -21.39
CA ALA A 173 -7.26 8.70 -20.98
C ALA A 173 -5.91 8.04 -21.34
N ASN A 174 -5.66 7.81 -22.63
CA ASN A 174 -4.44 7.15 -23.12
C ASN A 174 -3.27 8.11 -23.38
N ASN A 175 -2.92 8.93 -22.39
CA ASN A 175 -1.75 9.81 -22.49
C ASN A 175 -0.45 9.08 -22.10
N VAL A 176 0.69 9.65 -22.50
CA VAL A 176 2.04 9.09 -22.24
C VAL A 176 2.27 8.86 -20.74
N PHE A 177 1.81 9.79 -19.89
CA PHE A 177 1.97 9.68 -18.45
C PHE A 177 1.28 8.42 -17.90
N ASN A 178 0.04 8.14 -18.31
CA ASN A 178 -0.71 6.97 -17.85
C ASN A 178 -0.07 5.66 -18.33
N TRP A 179 0.50 5.62 -19.53
CA TRP A 179 1.27 4.48 -20.01
C TRP A 179 2.56 4.27 -19.21
N LEU A 180 3.31 5.34 -18.92
CA LEU A 180 4.51 5.26 -18.08
C LEU A 180 4.17 4.82 -16.64
N SER A 181 3.09 5.34 -16.05
CA SER A 181 2.63 4.91 -14.74
C SER A 181 2.16 3.44 -14.74
N LEU A 182 1.48 3.00 -15.80
CA LEU A 182 1.08 1.60 -15.94
C LEU A 182 2.30 0.68 -16.03
N LEU A 183 3.28 1.05 -16.86
CA LEU A 183 4.52 0.28 -16.99
C LEU A 183 5.31 0.26 -15.67
N PHE A 184 5.32 1.36 -14.93
CA PHE A 184 5.94 1.43 -13.61
C PHE A 184 5.22 0.51 -12.60
N GLU A 185 3.90 0.58 -12.50
CA GLU A 185 3.10 -0.26 -11.58
C GLU A 185 3.26 -1.75 -11.91
N LEU A 186 3.11 -2.13 -13.18
CA LEU A 186 3.30 -3.52 -13.63
C LEU A 186 4.77 -3.96 -13.55
N GLY A 187 5.72 -3.05 -13.74
CA GLY A 187 7.15 -3.31 -13.62
C GLY A 187 7.56 -3.64 -12.19
N LEU A 188 7.12 -2.85 -11.21
CA LEU A 188 7.37 -3.14 -9.79
C LEU A 188 6.76 -4.49 -9.39
N GLY A 189 5.50 -4.74 -9.77
CA GLY A 189 4.84 -6.00 -9.46
C GLY A 189 5.48 -7.20 -10.15
N GLY A 190 5.80 -7.06 -11.44
CA GLY A 190 6.44 -8.08 -12.26
C GLY A 190 7.87 -8.40 -11.82
N LEU A 191 8.63 -7.42 -11.34
CA LEU A 191 9.96 -7.65 -10.75
C LEU A 191 9.88 -8.55 -9.52
N VAL A 192 9.00 -8.23 -8.58
CA VAL A 192 8.85 -9.02 -7.35
C VAL A 192 8.35 -10.43 -7.66
N VAL A 193 7.32 -10.56 -8.50
CA VAL A 193 6.82 -11.87 -8.93
C VAL A 193 7.89 -12.65 -9.68
N GLY A 194 8.66 -12.00 -10.56
CA GLY A 194 9.75 -12.62 -11.31
C GLY A 194 10.86 -13.17 -10.41
N VAL A 195 11.24 -12.42 -9.37
CA VAL A 195 12.20 -12.89 -8.36
C VAL A 195 11.63 -14.05 -7.55
N VAL A 196 10.41 -13.90 -6.99
CA VAL A 196 9.81 -14.92 -6.13
C VAL A 196 9.56 -16.24 -6.88
N LEU A 197 9.20 -16.19 -8.17
CA LEU A 197 9.00 -17.37 -9.00
C LEU A 197 10.31 -17.94 -9.59
N GLY A 198 11.46 -17.29 -9.37
CA GLY A 198 12.76 -17.75 -9.85
C GLY A 198 13.04 -17.46 -11.33
N PHE A 199 12.30 -16.55 -11.97
CA PHE A 199 12.57 -16.09 -13.34
C PHE A 199 13.70 -15.05 -13.41
N ILE A 200 14.01 -14.38 -12.29
CA ILE A 200 15.07 -13.38 -12.15
C ILE A 200 16.03 -13.87 -11.04
N ALA A 201 17.32 -13.93 -11.36
CA ALA A 201 18.39 -14.45 -10.49
C ALA A 201 19.32 -13.33 -9.98
#